data_AF-A0A970GGZ6-F1
#
_entry.id   AF-A0A970GGZ6-F1
#
_cell.length_a   1.000
_cell.length_b   1.000
_cell.length_c   1.000
_cell.angle_alpha   90.00
_cell.angle_beta   90.00
_cell.angle_gamma   90.00
#
_symmetry.space_group_name_H-M   'P 1'
#
loop_
_entity.id
_entity.type
_entity.pdbx_description
1 polymer ?
#
loop_
_entity_poly.entity_id
_entity_poly.type
_entity_poly.pdbx_seq_one_letter_code
_entity_poly.pdbx_strand_id
1 'polypeptide(L)'
;MMRRSSNRKSLLFACLLAGLMFVSPVAMGQAARSDMELLAASVQPEERAHHHHRVEMMETRSGSWFARFNPVSLSFTGLMFVYQRYISPQTPSRCLYETSCSQFSKNLVLEYGLLRGVVFTADRLTRCNRVSALDVHPLSIGGQSGKVQETTDIYRLKK
;
A
#
# COMPACT_ATOMS: atom_id res chain seq x y z
N MET A 1 -29.70 79.30 -15.46
CA MET A 1 -28.67 78.39 -14.91
C MET A 1 -29.34 77.08 -14.47
N MET A 2 -28.68 75.94 -14.73
CA MET A 2 -28.83 74.64 -14.07
C MET A 2 -30.06 73.75 -14.37
N ARG A 3 -29.85 72.69 -15.17
CA ARG A 3 -30.25 71.29 -14.83
C ARG A 3 -29.66 70.27 -15.82
N ARG A 4 -28.46 69.75 -15.51
CA ARG A 4 -27.87 68.57 -16.21
C ARG A 4 -26.96 67.78 -15.25
N SER A 5 -27.54 67.17 -14.22
CA SER A 5 -26.80 66.42 -13.18
C SER A 5 -27.46 65.08 -12.75
N SER A 6 -28.71 64.82 -13.15
CA SER A 6 -29.47 63.65 -12.68
C SER A 6 -29.15 62.34 -13.44
N ASN A 7 -28.87 62.40 -14.75
CA ASN A 7 -28.72 61.19 -15.57
C ASN A 7 -27.46 60.37 -15.29
N ARG A 8 -26.35 61.01 -14.85
CA ARG A 8 -25.10 60.28 -14.59
C ARG A 8 -25.16 59.46 -13.30
N LYS A 9 -25.88 59.95 -12.28
CA LYS A 9 -26.08 59.24 -11.01
C LYS A 9 -27.04 58.06 -11.19
N SER A 10 -28.11 58.23 -11.99
CA SER A 10 -29.06 57.16 -12.30
C SER A 10 -28.42 56.02 -13.12
N LEU A 11 -27.60 56.37 -14.11
CA LEU A 11 -26.88 55.38 -14.92
C LEU A 11 -25.84 54.59 -14.10
N LEU A 12 -25.10 55.27 -13.21
CA LEU A 12 -24.15 54.61 -12.32
C LEU A 12 -24.85 53.68 -11.33
N PHE A 13 -26.03 54.06 -10.81
CA PHE A 13 -26.81 53.23 -9.91
C PHE A 13 -27.38 51.99 -10.62
N ALA A 14 -27.84 52.14 -11.87
CA ALA A 14 -28.31 51.03 -12.69
C ALA A 14 -27.20 50.03 -13.04
N CYS A 15 -25.99 50.51 -13.35
CA CYS A 15 -24.83 49.63 -13.57
C CYS A 15 -24.38 48.90 -12.29
N LEU A 16 -24.48 49.54 -11.12
CA LEU A 16 -24.18 48.92 -9.83
C LEU A 16 -25.19 47.81 -9.47
N LEU A 17 -26.48 48.05 -9.70
CA LEU A 17 -27.55 47.07 -9.50
C LEU A 17 -27.45 45.89 -10.48
N ALA A 18 -27.15 46.16 -11.75
CA ALA A 18 -26.91 45.12 -12.75
C ALA A 18 -25.65 44.30 -12.43
N GLY A 19 -24.59 44.95 -11.92
CA GLY A 19 -23.39 44.28 -11.42
C GLY A 19 -23.67 43.36 -10.22
N LEU A 20 -24.50 43.81 -9.27
CA LEU A 20 -24.92 43.01 -8.11
C LEU A 20 -25.75 41.78 -8.49
N MET A 21 -26.53 41.83 -9.58
CA MET A 21 -27.27 40.69 -10.11
C MET A 21 -26.37 39.66 -10.83
N PHE A 22 -25.19 40.08 -11.32
CA PHE A 22 -24.21 39.19 -11.96
C PHE A 22 -23.22 38.54 -10.98
N VAL A 23 -23.12 39.02 -9.74
CA VAL A 23 -22.26 38.44 -8.67
C VAL A 23 -23.05 37.44 -7.82
N SER A 24 -23.76 36.52 -8.48
CA SER A 24 -24.18 35.26 -7.85
C SER A 24 -23.54 34.09 -8.60
N PRO A 25 -22.28 33.75 -8.32
CA PRO A 25 -21.89 32.36 -8.49
C PRO A 25 -22.45 31.61 -7.28
N VAL A 26 -22.89 30.38 -7.49
CA VAL A 26 -23.13 29.41 -6.40
C VAL A 26 -24.44 29.63 -5.62
N ALA A 27 -25.57 29.59 -6.33
CA ALA A 27 -26.66 28.76 -5.82
C ALA A 27 -26.10 27.34 -5.77
N MET A 28 -25.85 26.86 -4.56
CA MET A 28 -25.40 25.51 -4.25
C MET A 28 -26.46 24.53 -4.76
N GLY A 29 -26.37 24.16 -6.03
CA GLY A 29 -26.77 22.82 -6.44
C GLY A 29 -25.87 21.89 -5.65
N GLN A 30 -26.35 21.44 -4.50
CA GLN A 30 -25.82 20.26 -3.85
C GLN A 30 -26.00 19.16 -4.88
N ALA A 31 -24.99 18.97 -5.73
CA ALA A 31 -24.84 17.75 -6.47
C ALA A 31 -24.83 16.67 -5.40
N ALA A 32 -25.97 16.01 -5.22
CA ALA A 32 -26.06 14.76 -4.51
C ALA A 32 -25.17 13.82 -5.31
N ARG A 33 -23.86 13.87 -5.03
CA ARG A 33 -22.90 12.92 -5.56
C ARG A 33 -23.50 11.58 -5.22
N SER A 34 -23.85 10.83 -6.27
CA SER A 34 -24.37 9.49 -6.07
C SER A 34 -23.36 8.72 -5.21
N ASP A 35 -23.82 7.78 -4.39
CA ASP A 35 -22.91 6.93 -3.62
C ASP A 35 -21.88 6.27 -4.54
N MET A 36 -22.25 6.00 -5.79
CA MET A 36 -21.34 5.52 -6.85
C MET A 36 -20.20 6.49 -7.15
N GLU A 37 -20.46 7.80 -7.16
CA GLU A 37 -19.46 8.84 -7.41
C GLU A 37 -18.56 9.08 -6.18
N LEU A 38 -19.13 8.97 -4.97
CA LEU A 38 -18.36 8.93 -3.72
C LEU A 38 -17.46 7.69 -3.65
N LEU A 39 -17.97 6.53 -4.04
CA LEU A 39 -17.19 5.31 -4.14
C LEU A 39 -16.12 5.44 -5.21
N ALA A 40 -16.44 5.92 -6.41
CA ALA A 40 -15.45 6.15 -7.48
C ALA A 40 -14.38 7.19 -7.10
N ALA A 41 -14.71 8.19 -6.28
CA ALA A 41 -13.75 9.15 -5.75
C ALA A 41 -12.92 8.57 -4.58
N SER A 42 -13.48 7.64 -3.80
CA SER A 42 -12.78 6.96 -2.69
C SER A 42 -11.92 5.77 -3.16
N VAL A 43 -12.30 5.16 -4.27
CA VAL A 43 -11.53 4.14 -4.98
C VAL A 43 -10.45 4.90 -5.74
N GLN A 44 -9.36 5.18 -5.05
CA GLN A 44 -8.11 5.45 -5.74
C GLN A 44 -7.88 4.25 -6.67
N PRO A 45 -7.67 4.46 -7.98
CA PRO A 45 -7.21 3.37 -8.83
C PRO A 45 -5.90 2.94 -8.18
N GLU A 46 -5.92 1.78 -7.51
CA GLU A 46 -4.71 1.12 -7.10
C GLU A 46 -4.00 0.79 -8.41
N GLU A 47 -3.17 1.74 -8.83
CA GLU A 47 -2.15 1.53 -9.83
C GLU A 47 -1.51 0.24 -9.37
N ARG A 48 -1.77 -0.86 -10.08
CA ARG A 48 -1.12 -2.14 -9.85
C ARG A 48 0.34 -1.82 -10.10
N ALA A 49 1.01 -1.32 -9.06
CA ALA A 49 2.43 -1.15 -9.02
C ALA A 49 2.89 -2.57 -9.20
N HIS A 50 3.26 -2.89 -10.43
CA HIS A 50 4.03 -4.06 -10.75
C HIS A 50 5.31 -3.84 -9.96
N HIS A 51 5.28 -4.23 -8.68
CA HIS A 51 6.40 -4.11 -7.77
C HIS A 51 7.52 -4.84 -8.48
N HIS A 52 8.47 -4.08 -9.01
CA HIS A 52 9.62 -4.63 -9.69
C HIS A 52 10.22 -5.64 -8.72
N HIS A 53 10.22 -6.90 -9.13
CA HIS A 53 10.73 -8.02 -8.35
C HIS A 53 12.26 -7.85 -8.26
N ARG A 54 12.70 -6.93 -7.39
CA ARG A 54 14.12 -6.68 -7.13
C ARG A 54 14.55 -7.70 -6.11
N VAL A 55 15.25 -8.72 -6.61
CA VAL A 55 15.84 -9.74 -5.74
C VAL A 55 17.06 -9.14 -5.06
N GLU A 56 16.89 -8.75 -3.80
CA GLU A 56 17.99 -8.30 -2.95
C GLU A 56 18.68 -9.49 -2.28
N MET A 57 20.01 -9.46 -2.21
CA MET A 57 20.77 -10.48 -1.48
C MET A 57 20.53 -10.29 0.02
N MET A 58 20.31 -11.38 0.74
CA MET A 58 20.07 -11.36 2.19
C MET A 58 21.40 -11.31 2.95
N GLU A 59 21.66 -10.21 3.67
CA GLU A 59 22.82 -10.11 4.56
C GLU A 59 22.43 -10.49 5.98
N THR A 60 22.90 -11.64 6.46
CA THR A 60 22.61 -12.09 7.83
C THR A 60 23.26 -11.15 8.85
N ARG A 61 22.53 -10.80 9.93
CA ARG A 61 22.96 -9.94 11.06
C ARG A 61 24.02 -10.58 11.98
N SER A 62 24.94 -11.38 11.47
CA SER A 62 25.95 -12.04 12.30
C SER A 62 27.23 -11.20 12.36
N GLY A 63 27.53 -10.66 13.54
CA GLY A 63 28.65 -9.74 13.77
C GLY A 63 30.03 -10.39 13.85
N SER A 64 30.12 -11.73 13.79
CA SER A 64 31.41 -12.42 13.76
C SER A 64 31.86 -12.65 12.32
N TRP A 65 33.13 -12.37 12.03
CA TRP A 65 33.77 -12.68 10.74
C TRP A 65 33.49 -14.13 10.33
N PHE A 66 33.59 -15.08 11.26
CA PHE A 66 33.39 -16.51 11.00
C PHE A 66 32.00 -16.84 10.46
N ALA A 67 30.97 -16.13 10.89
CA ALA A 67 29.61 -16.35 10.39
C ALA A 67 29.43 -15.86 8.94
N ARG A 68 30.26 -14.93 8.46
CA ARG A 68 30.29 -14.48 7.05
C ARG A 68 30.92 -15.52 6.13
N PHE A 69 31.86 -16.31 6.63
CA PHE A 69 32.53 -17.39 5.89
C PHE A 69 31.95 -18.78 6.17
N ASN A 70 30.86 -18.88 6.92
CA ASN A 70 30.24 -20.16 7.20
C ASN A 70 29.63 -20.72 5.90
N PRO A 71 30.03 -21.93 5.44
CA PRO A 71 29.53 -22.50 4.21
C PRO A 71 27.99 -22.67 4.23
N VAL A 72 27.40 -22.87 5.41
CA VAL A 72 25.95 -23.02 5.58
C VAL A 72 25.21 -21.70 5.33
N SER A 73 25.70 -20.56 5.87
CA SER A 73 25.05 -19.26 5.65
C SER A 73 25.17 -18.83 4.19
N LEU A 74 26.35 -19.03 3.59
CA LEU A 74 26.60 -18.79 2.16
C LEU A 74 25.70 -19.65 1.27
N SER A 75 25.62 -20.95 1.53
CA SER A 75 24.78 -21.87 0.75
C SER A 75 23.32 -21.47 0.82
N PHE A 76 22.79 -21.16 2.00
CA PHE A 76 21.39 -20.82 2.16
C PHE A 76 21.02 -19.48 1.49
N THR A 77 21.83 -18.43 1.70
CA THR A 77 21.62 -17.14 1.06
C THR A 77 21.69 -17.25 -0.46
N GLY A 78 22.67 -18.03 -0.97
CA GLY A 78 22.81 -18.29 -2.40
C GLY A 78 21.62 -19.04 -2.99
N LEU A 79 21.16 -20.12 -2.34
CA LEU A 79 20.00 -20.90 -2.77
C LEU A 79 18.72 -20.05 -2.79
N MET A 80 18.49 -19.25 -1.75
CA MET A 80 17.33 -18.35 -1.69
C MET A 80 17.37 -17.31 -2.82
N PHE A 81 18.55 -16.74 -3.12
CA PHE A 81 18.72 -15.79 -4.22
C PHE A 81 18.42 -16.44 -5.58
N VAL A 82 18.99 -17.62 -5.84
CA VAL A 82 18.74 -18.37 -7.09
C VAL A 82 17.27 -18.71 -7.23
N TYR A 83 16.62 -19.19 -6.17
CA TYR A 83 15.19 -19.46 -6.16
C TYR A 83 14.36 -18.22 -6.53
N GLN A 84 14.62 -17.07 -5.91
CA GLN A 84 13.86 -15.85 -6.17
C GLN A 84 14.15 -15.24 -7.55
N ARG A 85 15.37 -15.39 -8.06
CA ARG A 85 15.80 -14.82 -9.35
C ARG A 85 15.32 -15.62 -10.54
N TYR A 86 15.32 -16.95 -10.44
CA TYR A 86 15.07 -17.84 -11.56
C TYR A 86 13.75 -18.61 -11.44
N ILE A 87 13.39 -19.10 -10.25
CA ILE A 87 12.24 -19.99 -10.07
C ILE A 87 10.96 -19.19 -9.78
N SER A 88 11.02 -18.24 -8.85
CA SER A 88 9.86 -17.43 -8.44
C SER A 88 9.15 -16.70 -9.58
N PRO A 89 9.84 -16.10 -10.58
CA PRO A 89 9.16 -15.38 -11.66
C PRO A 89 8.37 -16.31 -12.60
N GLN A 90 8.76 -17.59 -12.69
CA GLN A 90 8.09 -18.58 -13.52
C GLN A 90 6.81 -19.12 -12.86
N THR A 91 6.63 -18.89 -11.56
CA THR A 91 5.48 -19.37 -10.79
C THR A 91 4.51 -18.21 -10.55
N PRO A 92 3.21 -18.34 -10.88
CA PRO A 92 2.22 -17.33 -10.51
C PRO A 92 2.03 -17.31 -9.00
N SER A 93 2.79 -16.46 -8.30
CA SER A 93 2.76 -16.36 -6.84
C SER A 93 1.51 -15.61 -6.37
N ARG A 94 0.43 -16.36 -6.09
CA ARG A 94 -0.77 -15.83 -5.42
C ARG A 94 -0.63 -16.00 -3.91
N CYS A 95 0.26 -15.22 -3.29
CA CYS A 95 0.33 -15.16 -1.83
C CYS A 95 -0.96 -14.54 -1.28
N LEU A 96 -1.48 -15.13 -0.19
CA LEU A 96 -2.61 -14.60 0.58
C LEU A 96 -2.28 -13.24 1.23
N TYR A 97 -1.00 -13.06 1.57
CA TYR A 97 -0.49 -11.91 2.30
C TYR A 97 0.06 -10.82 1.36
N GLU A 98 0.07 -9.59 1.87
CA GLU A 98 0.67 -8.41 1.24
C GLU A 98 2.14 -8.67 0.90
N THR A 99 2.90 -9.09 1.91
CA THR A 99 4.30 -9.48 1.78
C THR A 99 4.39 -10.91 1.28
N SER A 100 5.09 -11.12 0.17
CA SER A 100 5.27 -12.46 -0.39
C SER A 100 5.93 -13.39 0.62
N CYS A 101 5.57 -14.67 0.64
CA CYS A 101 6.14 -15.63 1.59
C CYS A 101 7.67 -15.65 1.51
N SER A 102 8.24 -15.56 0.30
CA SER A 102 9.69 -15.51 0.10
C SER A 102 10.34 -14.23 0.67
N GLN A 103 9.68 -13.08 0.60
CA GLN A 103 10.18 -11.85 1.21
C GLN A 103 10.03 -11.89 2.73
N PHE A 104 8.92 -12.42 3.23
CA PHE A 104 8.71 -12.61 4.65
C PHE A 104 9.71 -13.60 5.27
N SER A 105 10.04 -14.69 4.56
CA SER A 105 11.10 -15.62 4.97
C SER A 105 12.45 -14.95 5.14
N LYS A 106 12.81 -14.02 4.24
CA LYS A 106 14.03 -13.22 4.40
C LYS A 106 13.97 -12.40 5.68
N ASN A 107 12.87 -11.68 5.92
CA ASN A 107 12.71 -10.87 7.12
C ASN A 107 12.81 -11.72 8.40
N LEU A 108 12.20 -12.90 8.42
CA LEU A 108 12.27 -13.83 9.55
C LEU A 108 13.71 -14.31 9.81
N VAL A 109 14.46 -14.67 8.77
CA VAL A 109 15.85 -15.11 8.90
C VAL A 109 16.75 -13.95 9.35
N LEU A 110 16.48 -12.73 8.89
CA LEU A 110 17.21 -11.53 9.29
C LEU A 110 16.96 -11.16 10.76
N GLU A 111 15.72 -11.29 11.25
CA GLU A 111 15.34 -10.91 12.61
C GLU A 111 15.63 -12.01 13.64
N TYR A 112 15.28 -13.27 13.34
CA TYR A 112 15.35 -14.39 14.30
C TYR A 112 16.54 -15.33 14.08
N GLY A 113 17.31 -15.13 13.01
CA GLY A 113 18.42 -16.00 12.60
C GLY A 113 17.96 -17.19 11.75
N LEU A 114 18.93 -17.95 11.20
CA LEU A 114 18.66 -18.99 10.21
C LEU A 114 17.72 -20.09 10.71
N LEU A 115 18.02 -20.70 11.87
CA LEU A 115 17.26 -21.85 12.37
C LEU A 115 15.82 -21.47 12.72
N ARG A 116 15.63 -20.44 13.55
CA ARG A 116 14.29 -19.97 13.94
C ARG A 116 13.53 -19.40 12.74
N GLY A 117 14.22 -18.66 11.87
CA GLY A 117 13.62 -18.11 10.66
C GLY A 117 13.11 -19.18 9.69
N VAL A 118 13.80 -20.32 9.57
CA VAL A 118 13.33 -21.46 8.77
C VAL A 118 12.08 -22.10 9.37
N VAL A 119 12.04 -22.29 10.70
CA VAL A 119 10.85 -22.83 11.37
C VAL A 119 9.64 -21.91 11.22
N PHE A 120 9.81 -20.60 11.44
CA PHE A 120 8.73 -19.61 11.25
C PHE A 120 8.32 -19.46 9.79
N THR A 121 9.25 -19.65 8.86
CA THR A 121 8.93 -19.70 7.43
C THR A 121 8.04 -20.89 7.11
N ALA A 122 8.35 -22.06 7.67
CA ALA A 122 7.54 -23.26 7.46
C ALA A 122 6.11 -23.08 7.98
N ASP A 123 5.94 -22.50 9.18
CA ASP A 123 4.62 -22.15 9.73
C ASP A 123 3.82 -21.24 8.79
N ARG A 124 4.44 -20.18 8.27
CA ARG A 124 3.72 -19.29 7.34
C ARG A 124 3.38 -19.98 6.02
N LEU A 125 4.23 -20.87 5.51
CA LEU A 125 3.95 -21.60 4.28
C LEU A 125 2.76 -22.56 4.41
N THR A 126 2.57 -23.20 5.57
CA THR A 126 1.39 -24.05 5.79
C THR A 126 0.09 -23.23 5.83
N ARG A 127 0.15 -22.01 6.37
CA ARG A 127 -0.98 -21.06 6.43
C ARG A 127 -1.22 -20.32 5.11
N CYS A 128 -0.22 -20.21 4.24
CA CYS A 128 -0.36 -19.50 2.97
C CYS A 128 -1.02 -20.38 1.89
N ASN A 129 -2.33 -20.56 2.00
CA ASN A 129 -3.13 -21.28 1.02
C ASN A 129 -4.54 -20.63 0.90
N ARG A 130 -5.35 -21.11 -0.06
CA ARG A 130 -6.70 -20.57 -0.30
C ARG A 130 -7.71 -20.90 0.80
N VAL A 131 -7.55 -22.01 1.49
CA VAL A 131 -8.46 -22.44 2.57
C VAL A 131 -8.30 -21.52 3.76
N SER A 132 -7.05 -21.24 4.15
CA SER A 132 -6.73 -20.32 5.25
C SER A 132 -7.18 -18.88 5.00
N ALA A 133 -7.50 -18.51 3.75
CA ALA A 133 -8.10 -17.21 3.42
C ALA A 133 -9.51 -17.03 4.01
N LEU A 134 -10.23 -18.13 4.24
CA LEU A 134 -11.59 -18.13 4.79
C LEU A 134 -11.61 -17.79 6.29
N ASP A 135 -10.54 -18.15 7.01
CA ASP A 135 -10.41 -17.95 8.45
C ASP A 135 -9.74 -16.61 8.82
N VAL A 136 -9.54 -15.72 7.84
CA VAL A 136 -8.89 -14.43 8.06
C VAL A 136 -9.88 -13.43 8.67
N HIS A 137 -9.47 -12.78 9.75
CA HIS A 137 -10.26 -11.71 10.36
C HIS A 137 -10.29 -10.46 9.46
N PRO A 138 -11.47 -9.83 9.21
CA PRO A 138 -11.59 -8.72 8.27
C PRO A 138 -10.72 -7.50 8.61
N LEU A 139 -10.43 -7.24 9.89
CA LEU A 139 -9.55 -6.14 10.31
C LEU A 139 -8.06 -6.35 9.94
N SER A 140 -7.67 -7.57 9.57
CA SER A 140 -6.29 -7.88 9.15
C SER A 140 -6.05 -7.70 7.65
N ILE A 141 -7.12 -7.41 6.89
CA ILE A 141 -7.06 -7.18 5.45
C ILE A 141 -6.81 -5.70 5.20
N GLY A 142 -5.80 -5.39 4.38
CA GLY A 142 -5.54 -4.03 3.93
C GLY A 142 -6.71 -3.51 3.10
N GLY A 143 -7.28 -2.38 3.51
CA GLY A 143 -8.48 -1.83 2.86
C GLY A 143 -8.30 -1.47 1.37
N GLN A 144 -7.07 -1.26 0.91
CA GLN A 144 -6.75 -0.96 -0.50
C GLN A 144 -6.27 -2.21 -1.25
N SER A 145 -5.34 -2.97 -0.67
CA SER A 145 -4.71 -4.13 -1.32
C SER A 145 -5.57 -5.38 -1.40
N GLY A 146 -6.59 -5.51 -0.52
CA GLY A 146 -7.40 -6.72 -0.40
C GLY A 146 -6.60 -7.94 0.08
N LYS A 147 -5.39 -7.73 0.62
CA LYS A 147 -4.49 -8.78 1.11
C LYS A 147 -4.29 -8.70 2.62
N VAL A 148 -3.90 -9.82 3.21
CA VAL A 148 -3.65 -9.91 4.65
C VAL A 148 -2.33 -9.22 5.00
N GLN A 149 -2.38 -8.27 5.93
CA GLN A 149 -1.21 -7.59 6.46
C GLN A 149 -0.67 -8.35 7.69
N GLU A 150 0.55 -8.88 7.58
CA GLU A 150 1.19 -9.63 8.66
C GLU A 150 2.67 -9.22 8.79
N THR A 151 3.09 -8.91 10.02
CA THR A 151 4.49 -8.56 10.37
C THR A 151 5.20 -9.72 11.05
N THR A 152 6.52 -9.64 11.16
CA THR A 152 7.36 -10.65 11.82
C THR A 152 7.20 -10.66 13.34
N ASP A 153 6.55 -9.65 13.93
CA ASP A 153 6.32 -9.50 15.37
C ASP A 153 5.44 -10.61 15.96
N ILE A 154 4.65 -11.32 15.14
CA ILE A 154 3.81 -12.43 15.61
C ILE A 154 4.63 -13.57 16.24
N TYR A 155 5.91 -13.71 15.85
CA TYR A 155 6.82 -14.71 16.40
C TYR A 155 7.68 -14.17 17.56
N ARG A 156 7.47 -12.91 17.96
CA ARG A 156 8.22 -12.28 19.03
C ARG A 156 7.75 -12.84 20.36
N LEU A 157 8.59 -13.68 20.98
CA LEU A 157 8.36 -14.17 22.33
C LEU A 157 8.38 -12.99 23.30
N LYS A 158 7.27 -12.74 24.00
CA LYS A 158 7.24 -11.80 25.13
C LYS A 158 8.10 -12.39 26.25
N LYS A 159 9.12 -11.64 26.66
CA LYS A 159 10.02 -12.01 27.76
C LYS A 159 9.38 -11.68 29.10
#